data_AF-A0A1A9BBA0-F1
#
_entry.id   AF-A0A1A9BBA0-F1
#
_cell.length_a   1.000
_cell.length_b   1.000
_cell.length_c   1.000
_cell.angle_alpha   90.00
_cell.angle_beta   90.00
_cell.angle_gamma   90.00
#
_symmetry.space_group_name_H-M   'P 1'
#
loop_
_entity.id
_entity.type
_entity.pdbx_description
1 polymer ?
#
loop_
_entity_poly.entity_id
_entity_poly.type
_entity_poly.pdbx_seq_one_letter_code
_entity_poly.pdbx_strand_id
1 'polypeptide(L)'
;MEHTARLITRSCTTGWADWIHGELWLLPHLLVRRRLSLRETRAHANGRTVPHPLPEVPASTLDLAAVVAAHPSNKVLALDDVTGARLHRGVLSDRLALTMRDGGRHKLLWLRVDPACEVLGAVLAESLGDRLRRD
;
A
#
# COMPACT_ATOMS: atom_id res chain seq x y z
N MET A 1 22.32 -5.01 -6.68
CA MET A 1 22.04 -4.38 -5.38
C MET A 1 20.78 -5.01 -4.84
N GLU A 2 20.77 -5.46 -3.60
CA GLU A 2 19.55 -5.98 -2.99
C GLU A 2 18.62 -4.81 -2.69
N HIS A 3 17.41 -4.82 -3.25
CA HIS A 3 16.42 -3.78 -3.00
C HIS A 3 15.81 -3.98 -1.62
N THR A 4 15.47 -2.89 -0.93
CA THR A 4 14.74 -2.95 0.34
C THR A 4 13.24 -2.78 0.10
N ALA A 5 12.44 -3.43 0.94
CA ALA A 5 11.01 -3.22 1.07
C ALA A 5 10.73 -2.49 2.38
N ARG A 6 9.97 -1.39 2.31
CA ARG A 6 9.60 -0.57 3.46
C ARG A 6 8.14 -0.74 3.82
N LEU A 7 7.85 -1.03 5.08
CA LEU A 7 6.47 -1.15 5.56
C LEU A 7 5.93 0.24 5.93
N ILE A 8 4.93 0.72 5.17
CA ILE A 8 4.43 2.09 5.32
C ILE A 8 3.10 2.18 6.08
N THR A 9 2.35 1.08 6.18
CA THR A 9 1.15 0.95 7.04
C THR A 9 0.81 -0.53 7.25
N ARG A 10 0.18 -0.85 8.39
CA ARG A 10 -0.49 -2.14 8.66
C ARG A 10 -2.02 -2.02 8.77
N SER A 11 -2.59 -0.87 8.40
CA SER A 11 -4.04 -0.64 8.35
C SER A 11 -4.61 -0.66 6.93
N CYS A 12 -3.85 -1.17 5.94
CA CYS A 12 -4.23 -1.12 4.54
C CYS A 12 -5.35 -2.10 4.18
N THR A 13 -6.51 -1.57 3.82
CA THR A 13 -7.67 -2.31 3.29
C THR A 13 -7.82 -2.07 1.79
N THR A 14 -8.64 -2.89 1.11
CA THR A 14 -8.95 -2.72 -0.32
C THR A 14 -10.30 -2.04 -0.59
N GLY A 15 -11.08 -1.74 0.46
CA GLY A 15 -12.38 -1.10 0.36
C GLY A 15 -13.24 -1.34 1.61
N TRP A 16 -14.39 -0.68 1.69
CA TRP A 16 -15.32 -0.81 2.83
C TRP A 16 -15.95 -2.21 2.97
N ALA A 17 -15.88 -3.04 1.94
CA ALA A 17 -16.29 -4.45 2.00
C ALA A 17 -15.16 -5.37 2.50
N ASP A 18 -13.91 -4.90 2.52
CA ASP A 18 -12.74 -5.61 3.03
C ASP A 18 -12.30 -4.97 4.35
N TRP A 19 -12.93 -5.40 5.45
CA TRP A 19 -12.62 -4.90 6.80
C TRP A 19 -11.29 -5.45 7.36
N ILE A 20 -10.58 -6.27 6.59
CA ILE A 20 -9.37 -6.95 7.06
C ILE A 20 -8.17 -6.13 6.65
N HIS A 21 -7.48 -5.64 7.67
CA HIS A 21 -6.27 -4.86 7.49
C HIS A 21 -5.19 -5.70 6.81
N GLY A 22 -4.29 -4.99 6.19
CA GLY A 22 -3.15 -5.52 5.50
C GLY A 22 -1.96 -4.60 5.70
N GLU A 23 -0.80 -5.18 5.51
CA GLU A 23 0.43 -4.43 5.34
C GLU A 23 0.47 -3.88 3.92
N LEU A 24 0.95 -2.64 3.82
CA LEU A 24 1.36 -2.05 2.55
C LEU A 24 2.87 -1.86 2.58
N TRP A 25 3.53 -2.59 1.70
CA TRP A 25 4.98 -2.53 1.50
C TRP A 25 5.29 -1.75 0.23
N LEU A 26 6.27 -0.86 0.34
CA LEU A 26 6.80 -0.06 -0.75
C LEU A 26 8.16 -0.60 -1.14
N LEU A 27 8.30 -0.93 -2.43
CA LEU A 27 9.56 -1.26 -3.08
C LEU A 27 9.82 -0.21 -4.17
N PRO A 28 11.04 -0.11 -4.74
CA PRO A 28 11.37 0.92 -5.72
C PRO A 28 10.42 1.03 -6.92
N HIS A 29 9.86 -0.10 -7.38
CA HIS A 29 8.96 -0.15 -8.55
C HIS A 29 7.65 -0.87 -8.27
N LEU A 30 7.41 -1.31 -7.03
CA LEU A 30 6.23 -2.12 -6.67
C LEU A 30 5.56 -1.60 -5.40
N LEU A 31 4.23 -1.70 -5.39
CA LEU A 31 3.43 -1.68 -4.17
C LEU A 31 2.89 -3.06 -3.88
N VAL A 32 3.11 -3.56 -2.67
CA VAL A 32 2.69 -4.89 -2.27
C VAL A 32 1.75 -4.78 -1.08
N ARG A 33 0.51 -5.24 -1.26
CA ARG A 33 -0.44 -5.39 -0.17
C ARG A 33 -0.46 -6.85 0.26
N ARG A 34 -0.19 -7.08 1.54
CA ARG A 34 -0.30 -8.39 2.20
C ARG A 34 -1.36 -8.36 3.30
N ARG A 35 -2.41 -9.16 3.19
CA ARG A 35 -3.49 -9.30 4.18
C ARG A 35 -2.93 -9.78 5.50
N LEU A 36 -3.43 -9.22 6.60
CA LEU A 36 -3.18 -9.72 7.95
C LEU A 36 -4.30 -10.69 8.38
N SER A 37 -4.11 -11.36 9.51
CA SER A 37 -5.18 -12.12 10.15
C SER A 37 -6.24 -11.19 10.77
N LEU A 38 -7.41 -11.74 11.08
CA LEU A 38 -8.46 -11.03 11.82
C LEU A 38 -7.99 -10.57 13.22
N ARG A 39 -7.11 -11.34 13.86
CA ARG A 39 -6.55 -11.00 15.17
C ARG A 39 -5.67 -9.76 15.09
N GLU A 40 -4.79 -9.70 14.09
CA GLU A 40 -3.91 -8.54 13.85
C GLU A 40 -4.71 -7.32 13.41
N THR A 41 -5.79 -7.50 12.64
CA THR A 41 -6.70 -6.41 12.27
C THR A 41 -7.24 -5.68 13.50
N ARG A 42 -7.68 -6.41 14.54
CA ARG A 42 -8.17 -5.80 15.79
C ARG A 42 -7.08 -5.04 16.55
N ALA A 43 -5.84 -5.55 16.54
CA ALA A 43 -4.71 -4.89 17.19
C ALA A 43 -4.34 -3.53 16.54
N HIS A 44 -4.76 -3.31 15.30
CA HIS A 44 -4.42 -2.12 14.51
C HIS A 44 -5.60 -1.16 14.32
N ALA A 45 -6.65 -1.26 15.13
CA ALA A 45 -7.89 -0.50 14.92
C ALA A 45 -7.81 0.99 15.33
N ASN A 46 -7.02 1.36 16.34
CA ASN A 46 -7.16 2.65 17.03
C ASN A 46 -5.88 3.49 17.15
N GLY A 47 -4.93 3.37 16.21
CA GLY A 47 -3.71 4.18 16.27
C GLY A 47 -2.74 3.94 15.13
N ARG A 48 -1.57 4.57 15.22
CA ARG A 48 -0.47 4.34 14.29
C ARG A 48 -0.06 2.86 14.32
N THR A 49 0.09 2.26 13.16
CA THR A 49 0.29 0.81 13.01
C THR A 49 1.72 0.42 12.62
N VAL A 50 2.56 1.42 12.34
CA VAL A 50 3.98 1.26 12.04
C VAL A 50 4.83 2.17 12.95
N PRO A 51 6.00 1.70 13.42
CA PRO A 51 6.89 2.50 14.26
C PRO A 51 7.56 3.65 13.48
N HIS A 52 8.37 4.43 14.19
CA HIS A 52 9.35 5.35 13.60
C HIS A 52 10.73 5.01 14.18
N PRO A 53 11.76 4.74 13.35
CA PRO A 53 11.76 4.73 11.88
C PRO A 53 10.88 3.61 11.28
N LEU A 54 10.58 3.71 9.99
CA LEU A 54 9.76 2.71 9.30
C LEU A 54 10.53 1.39 9.17
N PRO A 55 9.88 0.23 9.38
CA PRO A 55 10.54 -1.06 9.19
C PRO A 55 10.97 -1.26 7.74
N GLU A 56 12.20 -1.72 7.56
CA GLU A 56 12.77 -2.10 6.27
C GLU A 56 13.29 -3.53 6.34
N VAL A 57 13.05 -4.29 5.27
CA VAL A 57 13.53 -5.65 5.11
C VAL A 57 14.10 -5.83 3.70
N PRO A 58 14.98 -6.80 3.45
CA PRO A 58 15.36 -7.13 2.09
C PRO A 58 14.13 -7.52 1.27
N ALA A 59 14.00 -7.03 0.04
CA ALA A 59 12.85 -7.30 -0.83
C ALA A 59 12.68 -8.80 -1.13
N SER A 60 13.79 -9.55 -1.12
CA SER A 60 13.85 -11.01 -1.23
C SER A 60 13.03 -11.73 -0.16
N THR A 61 12.78 -11.10 1.00
CA THR A 61 11.96 -11.67 2.07
C THR A 61 10.45 -11.62 1.77
N LEU A 62 10.04 -10.78 0.82
CA LEU A 62 8.67 -10.75 0.30
C LEU A 62 8.58 -11.70 -0.88
N ASP A 63 8.23 -12.95 -0.64
CA ASP A 63 7.85 -13.88 -1.71
C ASP A 63 6.56 -13.39 -2.37
N LEU A 64 6.72 -12.63 -3.46
CA LEU A 64 5.62 -11.96 -4.16
C LEU A 64 4.62 -12.97 -4.75
N ALA A 65 5.11 -14.13 -5.21
CA ALA A 65 4.26 -15.18 -5.76
C ALA A 65 3.40 -15.80 -4.66
N ALA A 66 4.01 -16.12 -3.51
CA ALA A 66 3.28 -16.62 -2.35
C ALA A 66 2.27 -15.59 -1.81
N VAL A 67 2.63 -14.30 -1.80
CA VAL A 67 1.71 -13.22 -1.37
C VAL A 67 0.46 -13.19 -2.23
N VAL A 68 0.57 -13.21 -3.56
CA VAL A 68 -0.60 -13.17 -4.45
C VAL A 68 -1.43 -14.45 -4.33
N ALA A 69 -0.78 -15.61 -4.29
CA ALA A 69 -1.44 -16.91 -4.18
C ALA A 69 -2.22 -17.07 -2.85
N ALA A 70 -1.76 -16.44 -1.77
CA ALA A 70 -2.35 -16.61 -0.45
C ALA A 70 -3.77 -16.03 -0.30
N HIS A 71 -4.12 -14.95 -1.02
CA HIS A 71 -5.46 -14.38 -0.92
C HIS A 71 -5.80 -13.41 -2.08
N PRO A 72 -7.03 -13.42 -2.63
CA PRO A 72 -7.44 -12.53 -3.73
C PRO A 72 -7.35 -11.02 -3.44
N SER A 73 -7.44 -10.62 -2.18
CA SER A 73 -7.25 -9.21 -1.78
C SER A 73 -5.80 -8.80 -1.62
N ASN A 74 -4.84 -9.74 -1.63
CA ASN A 74 -3.42 -9.38 -1.76
C ASN A 74 -3.16 -8.84 -3.16
N LYS A 75 -2.18 -7.93 -3.25
CA LYS A 75 -1.85 -7.23 -4.48
C LYS A 75 -0.35 -7.09 -4.60
N VAL A 76 0.15 -7.26 -5.82
CA VAL A 76 1.48 -6.83 -6.24
C VAL A 76 1.23 -5.91 -7.44
N LEU A 77 1.51 -4.63 -7.28
CA LEU A 77 1.15 -3.58 -8.24
C LEU A 77 2.44 -2.95 -8.74
N ALA A 78 2.76 -3.16 -10.02
CA ALA A 78 3.90 -2.52 -10.66
C ALA A 78 3.59 -1.06 -10.98
N LEU A 79 4.44 -0.14 -10.53
CA LEU A 79 4.26 1.30 -10.75
C LEU A 79 4.38 1.66 -12.24
N ASP A 80 5.18 0.92 -13.00
CA ASP A 80 5.34 1.11 -14.46
C ASP A 80 4.07 0.76 -15.26
N ASP A 81 3.19 -0.05 -14.67
CA ASP A 81 1.90 -0.39 -15.25
C ASP A 81 0.78 0.57 -14.85
N VAL A 82 1.03 1.51 -13.94
CA VAL A 82 0.03 2.49 -13.52
C VAL A 82 -0.18 3.54 -14.61
N THR A 83 -1.37 3.62 -15.18
CA THR A 83 -1.74 4.65 -16.17
C THR A 83 -2.34 5.89 -15.52
N GLY A 84 -2.86 5.77 -14.29
CA GLY A 84 -3.32 6.91 -13.51
C GLY A 84 -3.38 6.57 -12.02
N ALA A 85 -3.02 7.53 -11.19
CA ALA A 85 -3.08 7.43 -9.74
C ALA A 85 -3.79 8.64 -9.13
N ARG A 86 -4.57 8.40 -8.07
CA ARG A 86 -5.16 9.44 -7.24
C ARG A 86 -4.86 9.15 -5.78
N LEU A 87 -4.07 10.01 -5.16
CA LEU A 87 -3.73 9.96 -3.75
C LEU A 87 -4.55 11.01 -3.00
N HIS A 88 -5.48 10.54 -2.17
CA HIS A 88 -6.38 11.39 -1.42
C HIS A 88 -6.05 11.37 0.07
N ARG A 89 -5.96 12.55 0.68
CA ARG A 89 -5.82 12.72 2.13
C ARG A 89 -7.17 13.00 2.78
N GLY A 90 -7.79 11.99 3.38
CA GLY A 90 -9.12 12.10 3.98
C GLY A 90 -9.09 12.49 5.46
N VAL A 91 -10.25 12.64 6.10
CA VAL A 91 -10.36 13.05 7.52
C VAL A 91 -9.95 11.94 8.48
N LEU A 92 -10.41 10.71 8.23
CA LEU A 92 -10.13 9.54 9.08
C LEU A 92 -9.20 8.52 8.41
N SER A 93 -9.29 8.43 7.09
CA SER A 93 -8.52 7.53 6.27
C SER A 93 -8.03 8.22 5.02
N ASP A 94 -6.81 7.87 4.63
CA ASP A 94 -6.26 8.26 3.34
C ASP A 94 -6.47 7.12 2.35
N ARG A 95 -6.31 7.43 1.05
CA ARG A 95 -6.60 6.48 -0.01
C ARG A 95 -5.69 6.67 -1.21
N LEU A 96 -5.24 5.56 -1.77
CA LEU A 96 -4.71 5.48 -3.13
C LEU A 96 -5.68 4.75 -4.05
N ALA A 97 -6.04 5.36 -5.17
CA ALA A 97 -6.73 4.71 -6.28
C ALA A 97 -5.80 4.64 -7.49
N LEU A 98 -5.63 3.46 -8.06
CA LEU A 98 -4.79 3.19 -9.22
C LEU A 98 -5.64 2.68 -10.38
N THR A 99 -5.30 3.13 -11.58
CA THR A 99 -5.72 2.55 -12.85
C THR A 99 -4.49 1.96 -13.52
N MET A 100 -4.59 0.71 -13.95
CA MET A 100 -3.51 -0.07 -14.54
C MET A 100 -3.62 -0.08 -16.07
N ARG A 101 -2.53 -0.45 -16.74
CA ARG A 101 -2.44 -0.54 -18.21
C ARG A 101 -3.40 -1.57 -18.81
N ASP A 102 -3.66 -2.65 -18.09
CA ASP A 102 -4.62 -3.70 -18.47
C ASP A 102 -6.09 -3.29 -18.22
N GLY A 103 -6.34 -2.06 -17.75
CA GLY A 103 -7.66 -1.56 -17.38
C GLY A 103 -8.08 -1.89 -15.95
N GLY A 104 -7.28 -2.65 -15.20
CA GLY A 104 -7.50 -2.98 -13.80
C GLY A 104 -7.56 -1.74 -12.92
N ARG A 105 -8.40 -1.79 -11.87
CA ARG A 105 -8.52 -0.72 -10.88
C ARG A 105 -8.28 -1.25 -9.49
N HIS A 106 -7.43 -0.56 -8.73
CA HIS A 106 -7.10 -0.93 -7.37
C HIS A 106 -7.34 0.24 -6.43
N LYS A 107 -7.93 -0.07 -5.27
CA LYS A 107 -8.15 0.89 -4.20
C LYS A 107 -7.43 0.37 -2.96
N LEU A 108 -6.67 1.23 -2.32
CA LEU A 108 -5.98 0.98 -1.07
C LEU A 108 -6.37 2.10 -0.10
N LEU A 109 -6.82 1.76 1.11
CA LEU A 109 -7.17 2.73 2.15
C LEU A 109 -6.47 2.38 3.45
N TRP A 110 -6.03 3.38 4.20
CA TRP A 110 -5.38 3.20 5.49
C TRP A 110 -5.75 4.34 6.44
N LEU A 111 -5.48 4.15 7.73
CA LEU A 111 -5.73 5.17 8.75
C LEU A 111 -4.87 6.41 8.51
N ARG A 112 -5.47 7.61 8.62
CA ARG A 112 -4.77 8.90 8.43
C ARG A 112 -3.56 9.09 9.34
N VAL A 113 -3.56 8.44 10.50
CA VAL A 113 -2.47 8.48 11.49
C VAL A 113 -1.21 7.73 11.01
N ASP A 114 -1.33 6.84 10.02
CA ASP A 114 -0.17 6.20 9.40
C ASP A 114 0.52 7.12 8.38
N PRO A 115 1.86 7.05 8.24
CA PRO A 115 2.61 7.95 7.38
C PRO A 115 2.51 7.62 5.88
N ALA A 116 1.69 6.64 5.50
CA ALA A 116 1.67 6.11 4.13
C ALA A 116 1.30 7.17 3.09
N CYS A 117 0.44 8.14 3.38
CA CYS A 117 0.11 9.20 2.41
C CYS A 117 1.31 10.12 2.12
N GLU A 118 2.08 10.52 3.13
CA GLU A 118 3.27 11.37 2.93
C GLU A 118 4.37 10.60 2.19
N VAL A 119 4.62 9.35 2.59
CA VAL A 119 5.65 8.51 1.96
C VAL A 119 5.29 8.21 0.50
N LEU A 120 4.04 7.82 0.23
CA LEU A 120 3.57 7.57 -1.13
C LEU A 120 3.54 8.84 -1.96
N GLY A 121 3.22 9.99 -1.36
CA GLY A 121 3.23 11.26 -2.05
C GLY A 121 4.55 11.50 -2.76
N ALA A 122 5.67 11.45 -2.02
CA ALA A 122 7.00 11.67 -2.57
C ALA A 122 7.33 10.66 -3.68
N VAL A 123 7.20 9.36 -3.40
CA VAL A 123 7.63 8.31 -4.33
C VAL A 123 6.75 8.26 -5.58
N LEU A 124 5.43 8.37 -5.44
CA LEU A 124 4.55 8.34 -6.60
C LEU A 124 4.71 9.57 -7.50
N ALA A 125 5.08 10.74 -6.96
CA ALA A 125 5.34 11.90 -7.81
C ALA A 125 6.58 11.69 -8.67
N GLU A 126 7.64 11.10 -8.10
CA GLU A 126 8.85 10.75 -8.82
C GLU A 126 8.57 9.69 -9.91
N SER A 127 7.87 8.60 -9.57
CA SER A 127 7.64 7.51 -10.52
C SER A 127 6.56 7.80 -11.56
N LEU A 128 5.51 8.55 -11.21
CA LEU A 128 4.32 8.68 -12.06
C LEU A 128 4.21 10.03 -12.77
N GLY A 129 4.85 11.08 -12.26
CA GLY A 129 4.75 12.44 -12.80
C GLY A 129 3.30 12.88 -12.95
N ASP A 130 2.92 13.36 -14.14
CA ASP A 130 1.59 13.87 -14.47
C ASP A 130 0.46 12.82 -14.35
N ARG A 131 0.80 11.53 -14.26
CA ARG A 131 -0.18 10.45 -14.02
C ARG A 131 -0.69 10.46 -12.58
N LEU A 132 -0.04 11.15 -11.65
CA LEU A 132 -0.47 11.29 -10.26
C LEU A 132 -1.33 12.55 -10.06
N ARG A 133 -2.52 12.36 -9.48
CA ARG A 133 -3.34 13.44 -8.91
C ARG A 133 -3.33 13.34 -7.39
N ARG A 134 -3.27 14.49 -6.72
CA ARG A 134 -3.35 14.60 -5.26
C ARG A 134 -4.54 15.48 -4.88
N ASP A 135 -5.29 15.07 -3.86
CA ASP A 135 -6.51 15.75 -3.41
C ASP A 135 -6.74 15.68 -1.90
#